data_AF-A0A8J2TIS3-F1
#
_entry.id   AF-A0A8J2TIS3-F1
#
_cell.length_a   1.000
_cell.length_b   1.000
_cell.length_c   1.000
_cell.angle_alpha   90.00
_cell.angle_beta   90.00
_cell.angle_gamma   90.00
#
_symmetry.space_group_name_H-M   'P 1'
#
loop_
_entity.id
_entity.type
_entity.pdbx_description
1 polymer ?
#
loop_
_entity_poly.entity_id
_entity_poly.type
_entity_poly.pdbx_seq_one_letter_code
_entity_poly.pdbx_strand_id
1 'polypeptide(L)'
;MFNSDLAPKTIEFKLDLTKAQQQIVDSWLNSMRWVWNEGLSLLLEHQSLKYYEWLEKQLNLQRLPTEGIEKRRVSFSKKGFSATCQISSKKGDRFYPCCSLPLPPSPRLKGDGYKFLVGWLTRERYREQSALYGVPMKFVSGTLKHLADSWKAYKDKTQLQRHLPKFKSYKRGERITSLYCLQPENIKVKPNGVICPGVEVLGELKIVNKGLLKRWDFNIKPRTLQICKRPSGYYLQLMSNFPILKVKDSDRACGLDVGLQYIYSDDAGKQVDPPKYYRQSQKRLRRLQRKLARQVDNSSNQQKTKDAIARLHEKVAMRRRNFNHKLSTYVVRSFGGIAVEDLKISNLVRRPKPKKLADDEGYERNNAKAKSGLNKSFADAGLSQLLTMIEVKAKVADRELVKVNPAYSSQECPSCQNIIKKSLSQRTHQCLACGYLDPRDVASAIVIRSRADFVRSYRACTRNVKPVELSKVATEKQEPEKSGYVHVVNTTLSFSPLRPCGDAEEKLSSISTETNSSFSFEVIQPSLIPSAIGQLFDPKAFGPPKRNRKKWKKISQPNFETCAAQNDSGIQLSLSLWDSTGEIELME
;
A
#
# COMPACT_ATOMS: atom_id res chain seq x y z
N MET A 1 -18.71 -20.12 6.91
CA MET A 1 -19.61 -19.33 6.06
C MET A 1 -19.16 -17.87 6.10
N PHE A 2 -18.62 -17.35 5.00
CA PHE A 2 -18.39 -15.91 4.88
C PHE A 2 -19.75 -15.28 4.62
N ASN A 3 -20.21 -14.35 5.48
CA ASN A 3 -21.34 -13.48 5.11
C ASN A 3 -20.97 -12.83 3.78
N SER A 4 -21.70 -13.16 2.71
CA SER A 4 -21.45 -12.73 1.33
C SER A 4 -21.45 -11.21 1.16
N ASP A 5 -21.99 -10.49 2.14
CA ASP A 5 -22.22 -9.04 2.06
C ASP A 5 -21.11 -8.20 2.71
N LEU A 6 -20.11 -8.83 3.34
CA LEU A 6 -19.05 -8.14 4.07
C LEU A 6 -17.66 -8.44 3.48
N ALA A 7 -16.93 -7.39 3.06
CA ALA A 7 -15.57 -7.49 2.54
C ALA A 7 -14.53 -6.92 3.53
N PRO A 8 -13.38 -7.60 3.73
CA PRO A 8 -12.29 -7.07 4.55
C PRO A 8 -11.67 -5.84 3.88
N LYS A 9 -11.55 -4.74 4.62
CA LYS A 9 -10.96 -3.49 4.15
C LYS A 9 -10.02 -2.91 5.21
N THR A 10 -8.84 -2.52 4.75
CA THR A 10 -7.85 -1.83 5.57
C THR A 10 -7.86 -0.34 5.24
N ILE A 11 -8.03 0.50 6.26
CA ILE A 11 -8.05 1.95 6.14
C ILE A 11 -6.85 2.52 6.90
N GLU A 12 -6.03 3.28 6.18
CA GLU A 12 -4.83 3.91 6.71
C GLU A 12 -5.07 5.40 7.02
N PHE A 13 -4.63 5.81 8.22
CA PHE A 13 -4.67 7.17 8.76
C PHE A 13 -3.27 7.61 9.16
N LYS A 14 -2.96 8.89 9.00
CA LYS A 14 -1.71 9.46 9.49
C LYS A 14 -1.89 9.87 10.96
N LEU A 15 -0.95 9.47 11.81
CA LEU A 15 -0.97 9.81 13.24
C LEU A 15 -0.22 11.11 13.49
N ASP A 16 -0.73 11.89 14.45
CA ASP A 16 -0.08 13.05 15.02
C ASP A 16 0.39 12.72 16.44
N LEU A 17 1.56 12.10 16.54
CA LEU A 17 2.11 11.61 17.81
C LEU A 17 2.97 12.69 18.47
N THR A 18 2.81 12.86 19.78
CA THR A 18 3.73 13.69 20.61
C THR A 18 5.14 13.09 20.61
N LYS A 19 6.17 13.90 20.91
CA LYS A 19 7.55 13.40 20.98
C LYS A 19 7.71 12.21 21.93
N ALA A 20 7.02 12.25 23.08
CA ALA A 20 7.01 11.14 24.04
C ALA A 20 6.39 9.87 23.45
N GLN A 21 5.23 9.98 22.80
CA GLN A 21 4.59 8.85 22.11
C GLN A 21 5.49 8.26 21.01
N GLN A 22 6.18 9.11 20.23
CA GLN A 22 7.11 8.67 19.20
C GLN A 22 8.28 7.86 19.79
N GLN A 23 8.85 8.30 20.92
CA GLN A 23 9.92 7.59 21.61
C GLN A 23 9.45 6.22 22.12
N ILE A 24 8.24 6.15 22.68
CA ILE A 24 7.63 4.88 23.14
C ILE A 24 7.46 3.91 21.96
N VAL A 25 6.84 4.36 20.86
CA VAL A 25 6.64 3.52 19.66
C VAL A 25 7.97 3.05 19.08
N ASP A 26 8.98 3.93 19.03
CA ASP A 26 10.30 3.59 18.53
C ASP A 26 11.04 2.58 19.41
N SER A 27 10.91 2.72 20.73
CA SER A 27 11.41 1.75 21.69
C SER A 27 10.79 0.38 21.43
N TRP A 28 9.47 0.31 21.32
CA TRP A 28 8.77 -0.96 21.07
C TRP A 28 9.14 -1.58 19.72
N LEU A 29 9.26 -0.79 18.66
CA LEU A 29 9.70 -1.29 17.35
C LEU A 29 11.11 -1.90 17.40
N ASN A 30 12.01 -1.34 18.22
CA ASN A 30 13.33 -1.91 18.44
C ASN A 30 13.24 -3.23 19.23
N SER A 31 12.39 -3.31 20.26
CA SER A 31 12.11 -4.53 21.02
C SER A 31 11.53 -5.65 20.16
N MET A 32 10.62 -5.34 19.22
CA MET A 32 10.04 -6.34 18.32
C MET A 32 11.09 -7.08 17.49
N ARG A 33 12.22 -6.44 17.20
CA ARG A 33 13.31 -7.11 16.48
C ARG A 33 13.89 -8.26 17.30
N TRP A 34 14.06 -8.05 18.61
CA TRP A 34 14.50 -9.11 19.52
C TRP A 34 13.48 -10.25 19.52
N VAL A 35 12.19 -9.94 19.65
CA VAL A 35 11.09 -10.94 19.59
C VAL A 35 11.15 -11.78 18.33
N TRP A 36 11.32 -11.13 17.17
CA TRP A 36 11.42 -11.83 15.89
C TRP A 36 12.63 -12.77 15.82
N ASN A 37 13.79 -12.28 16.26
CA ASN A 37 15.02 -13.07 16.21
C ASN A 37 14.98 -14.24 17.18
N GLU A 38 14.51 -14.02 18.40
CA GLU A 38 14.37 -15.08 19.40
C GLU A 38 13.36 -16.13 18.93
N GLY A 39 12.19 -15.70 18.45
CA GLY A 39 11.19 -16.58 17.88
C GLY A 39 11.73 -17.41 16.70
N LEU A 40 12.53 -16.79 15.82
CA LEU A 40 13.13 -17.49 14.69
C LEU A 40 14.19 -18.51 15.16
N SER A 41 14.98 -18.15 16.18
CA SER A 41 15.94 -19.07 16.77
C SER A 41 15.26 -20.30 17.35
N LEU A 42 14.15 -20.12 18.06
CA LEU A 42 13.35 -21.22 18.61
C LEU A 42 12.77 -22.14 17.53
N LEU A 43 12.29 -21.57 16.41
CA LEU A 43 11.78 -22.35 15.28
C LEU A 43 12.87 -23.15 14.58
N LEU A 44 14.07 -22.58 14.45
CA LEU A 44 15.23 -23.27 13.88
C LEU A 44 15.73 -24.39 14.78
N GLU A 45 15.77 -24.15 16.08
CA GLU A 45 16.08 -25.15 17.11
C GLU A 45 15.11 -26.34 16.99
N HIS A 46 13.80 -26.08 16.98
CA HIS A 46 12.78 -27.11 16.80
C HIS A 46 12.87 -27.83 15.44
N GLN A 47 13.22 -27.13 14.35
CA GLN A 47 13.42 -27.76 13.04
C GLN A 47 14.64 -28.68 13.02
N SER A 48 15.73 -28.26 13.67
CA SER A 48 16.97 -29.04 13.74
C SER A 48 16.75 -30.35 14.48
N LEU A 49 15.89 -30.38 15.50
CA LEU A 49 15.56 -31.61 16.23
C LEU A 49 15.01 -32.71 15.31
N LYS A 50 14.17 -32.37 14.32
CA LYS A 50 13.62 -33.38 13.40
C LYS A 50 14.69 -34.14 12.62
N TYR A 51 15.82 -33.49 12.34
CA TYR A 51 16.97 -34.14 11.73
C TYR A 51 17.67 -35.09 12.70
N TYR A 52 17.81 -34.69 13.97
CA TYR A 52 18.39 -35.55 15.00
C TYR A 52 17.48 -36.73 15.36
N GLU A 53 16.17 -36.56 15.49
CA GLU A 53 15.21 -37.66 15.67
C GLU A 53 15.25 -38.64 14.49
N TRP A 54 15.39 -38.13 13.26
CA TRP A 54 15.59 -38.98 12.09
C TRP A 54 16.92 -39.73 12.15
N LEU A 55 18.03 -39.07 12.51
CA LEU A 55 19.35 -39.69 12.69
C LEU A 55 19.32 -40.78 13.77
N GLU A 56 18.73 -40.50 14.93
CA GLU A 56 18.56 -41.46 16.03
C GLU A 56 17.86 -42.73 15.55
N LYS A 57 16.77 -42.58 14.76
CA LYS A 57 16.00 -43.70 14.22
C LYS A 57 16.77 -44.50 13.16
N GLN A 58 17.53 -43.82 12.29
CA GLN A 58 18.32 -44.50 11.24
C GLN A 58 19.56 -45.21 11.77
N LEU A 59 20.22 -44.62 12.77
CA LEU A 59 21.49 -45.10 13.30
C LEU A 59 21.31 -45.92 14.60
N ASN A 60 20.08 -46.13 15.06
CA ASN A 60 19.72 -46.86 16.28
C ASN A 60 20.53 -46.38 17.51
N LEU A 61 20.73 -45.07 17.62
CA LEU A 61 21.54 -44.45 18.67
C LEU A 61 20.71 -44.33 19.96
N GLN A 62 21.28 -44.77 21.08
CA GLN A 62 20.69 -44.53 22.40
C GLN A 62 21.05 -43.12 22.90
N ARG A 63 20.07 -42.41 23.47
CA ARG A 63 20.29 -41.14 24.19
C ARG A 63 21.03 -41.44 25.48
N LEU A 64 22.29 -41.05 25.57
CA LEU A 64 23.00 -41.04 26.84
C LEU A 64 22.84 -39.65 27.48
N PRO A 65 22.46 -39.57 28.76
CA PRO A 65 22.52 -38.32 29.52
C PRO A 65 23.93 -37.74 29.41
N THR A 66 24.05 -36.41 29.31
CA THR A 66 25.37 -35.75 29.32
C THR A 66 26.09 -35.88 30.67
N GLU A 67 25.38 -36.32 31.71
CA GLU A 67 25.91 -36.58 33.04
C GLU A 67 26.48 -38.00 33.14
N GLY A 68 27.75 -38.13 33.57
CA GLY A 68 28.44 -39.43 33.74
C GLY A 68 29.27 -39.91 32.53
N ILE A 69 29.44 -39.09 31.50
CA ILE A 69 30.28 -39.41 30.33
C ILE A 69 31.75 -39.08 30.64
N GLU A 70 32.60 -40.10 30.78
CA GLU A 70 34.05 -39.91 30.83
C GLU A 70 34.65 -39.87 29.41
N LYS A 71 35.47 -38.84 29.14
CA LYS A 71 36.23 -38.73 27.89
C LYS A 71 37.49 -39.59 27.98
N ARG A 72 37.40 -40.88 27.66
CA ARG A 72 38.56 -41.78 27.53
C ARG A 72 38.65 -42.35 26.12
N ARG A 73 39.89 -42.45 25.62
CA ARG A 73 40.16 -43.09 24.34
C ARG A 73 40.11 -44.62 24.52
N VAL A 74 39.09 -45.26 23.98
CA VAL A 74 38.94 -46.72 23.98
C VAL A 74 39.13 -47.23 22.55
N SER A 75 40.07 -48.16 22.40
CA SER A 75 40.39 -48.82 21.13
C SER A 75 39.73 -50.19 21.11
N PHE A 76 39.09 -50.56 20.00
CA PHE A 76 38.55 -51.92 19.85
C PHE A 76 38.91 -52.50 18.49
N SER A 77 39.07 -53.82 18.48
CA SER A 77 39.38 -54.62 17.30
C SER A 77 38.36 -55.76 17.22
N LYS A 78 37.68 -55.89 16.08
CA LYS A 78 36.87 -57.07 15.79
C LYS A 78 36.99 -57.39 14.31
N LYS A 79 37.41 -58.63 13.99
CA LYS A 79 37.51 -59.19 12.63
C LYS A 79 38.09 -58.20 11.60
N GLY A 80 39.29 -57.67 11.85
CA GLY A 80 40.04 -56.87 10.87
C GLY A 80 39.71 -55.37 10.82
N PHE A 81 38.73 -54.88 11.59
CA PHE A 81 38.45 -53.45 11.70
C PHE A 81 38.80 -52.94 13.10
N SER A 82 39.61 -51.88 13.16
CA SER A 82 39.92 -51.16 14.40
C SER A 82 39.29 -49.78 14.37
N ALA A 83 38.67 -49.39 15.48
CA ALA A 83 38.14 -48.05 15.65
C ALA A 83 38.46 -47.53 17.04
N THR A 84 38.73 -46.22 17.13
CA THR A 84 39.05 -45.52 18.36
C THR A 84 37.95 -44.51 18.65
N CYS A 85 37.38 -44.57 19.85
CA CYS A 85 36.35 -43.64 20.29
C CYS A 85 36.83 -42.90 21.54
N GLN A 86 36.63 -41.58 21.61
CA GLN A 86 37.00 -40.75 22.77
C GLN A 86 35.91 -40.69 23.85
N ILE A 87 34.76 -41.31 23.60
CA ILE A 87 33.60 -41.27 24.48
C ILE A 87 33.23 -42.71 24.81
N SER A 88 33.18 -43.05 26.10
CA SER A 88 32.79 -44.39 26.56
C SER A 88 31.77 -44.31 27.70
N SER A 89 30.85 -45.27 27.73
CA SER A 89 29.98 -45.50 28.89
C SER A 89 30.49 -46.69 29.70
N LYS A 90 30.36 -46.61 31.02
CA LYS A 90 30.73 -47.69 31.96
C LYS A 90 29.48 -48.52 32.27
N LYS A 91 29.53 -49.83 32.05
CA LYS A 91 28.47 -50.77 32.44
C LYS A 91 29.12 -51.95 33.17
N GLY A 92 29.00 -51.97 34.50
CA GLY A 92 29.85 -52.82 35.36
C GLY A 92 31.31 -52.33 35.35
N ASP A 93 32.29 -53.24 35.27
CA ASP A 93 33.72 -52.91 35.16
C ASP A 93 34.23 -52.74 33.72
N ARG A 94 33.34 -52.84 32.72
CA ARG A 94 33.71 -52.72 31.30
C ARG A 94 33.28 -51.39 30.71
N PHE A 95 34.14 -50.84 29.87
CA PHE A 95 33.88 -49.63 29.09
C PHE A 95 33.48 -50.00 27.66
N TYR A 96 32.41 -49.38 27.17
CA TYR A 96 31.91 -49.58 25.82
C TYR A 96 32.08 -48.29 25.01
N PRO A 97 32.56 -48.36 23.75
CA PRO A 97 32.64 -47.19 22.88
C PRO A 97 31.22 -46.69 22.62
N CYS A 98 30.95 -45.47 23.06
CA CYS A 98 29.71 -44.79 22.77
C CYS A 98 30.05 -43.72 21.74
N CYS A 99 29.85 -44.03 20.46
CA CYS A 99 29.76 -43.00 19.42
C CYS A 99 28.54 -42.13 19.73
N SER A 100 28.71 -41.25 20.71
CA SER A 100 27.72 -40.31 21.16
C SER A 100 27.82 -39.17 20.18
N LEU A 101 26.92 -39.12 19.20
CA LEU A 101 26.62 -37.83 18.60
C LEU A 101 26.20 -36.93 19.77
N PRO A 102 26.86 -35.79 20.02
CA PRO A 102 26.36 -34.82 20.98
C PRO A 102 24.99 -34.36 20.47
N LEU A 103 23.95 -34.99 20.98
CA LEU A 103 22.58 -34.64 20.63
C LEU A 103 22.30 -33.27 21.25
N PRO A 104 21.72 -32.34 20.48
CA PRO A 104 21.36 -31.04 21.04
C PRO A 104 20.35 -31.24 22.18
N PRO A 105 20.31 -30.31 23.15
CA PRO A 105 19.27 -30.33 24.18
C PRO A 105 17.87 -30.40 23.56
N SER A 106 16.92 -30.97 24.30
CA SER A 106 15.51 -31.00 23.89
C SER A 106 15.05 -29.59 23.52
N PRO A 107 14.29 -29.41 22.42
CA PRO A 107 14.03 -28.09 21.91
C PRO A 107 13.09 -27.36 22.87
N ARG A 108 13.37 -26.09 23.10
CA ARG A 108 12.53 -25.23 23.97
C ARG A 108 11.06 -25.19 23.53
N LEU A 109 10.80 -25.31 22.22
CA LEU A 109 9.45 -25.40 21.67
C LEU A 109 8.99 -26.84 21.46
N LYS A 110 7.77 -27.14 21.94
CA LYS A 110 7.06 -28.39 21.64
C LYS A 110 6.51 -28.47 20.21
N GLY A 111 6.42 -27.34 19.51
CA GLY A 111 5.90 -27.28 18.14
C GLY A 111 6.25 -25.98 17.43
N ASP A 112 6.08 -25.95 16.12
CA ASP A 112 6.48 -24.86 15.22
C ASP A 112 5.38 -23.83 14.89
N GLY A 113 4.23 -23.97 15.56
CA GLY A 113 3.06 -23.12 15.38
C GLY A 113 3.07 -21.85 16.25
N TYR A 114 2.27 -20.86 15.84
CA TYR A 114 2.06 -19.60 16.56
C TYR A 114 1.73 -19.79 18.06
N LYS A 115 0.87 -20.76 18.39
CA LYS A 115 0.47 -21.05 19.79
C LYS A 115 1.65 -21.44 20.66
N PHE A 116 2.63 -22.17 20.12
CA PHE A 116 3.82 -22.59 20.85
C PHE A 116 4.78 -21.43 21.09
N LEU A 117 4.97 -20.57 20.09
CA LEU A 117 5.79 -19.36 20.23
C LEU A 117 5.25 -18.42 21.29
N VAL A 118 3.94 -18.15 21.27
CA VAL A 118 3.32 -17.31 22.31
C VAL A 118 3.34 -18.01 23.65
N GLY A 119 3.02 -19.32 23.68
CA GLY A 119 3.02 -20.11 24.91
C GLY A 119 4.38 -20.13 25.61
N TRP A 120 5.47 -20.25 24.85
CA TRP A 120 6.84 -20.14 25.34
C TRP A 120 7.08 -18.77 25.97
N LEU A 121 6.80 -17.70 25.23
CA LEU A 121 7.04 -16.33 25.71
C LEU A 121 6.16 -15.94 26.92
N THR A 122 5.00 -16.57 27.09
CA THR A 122 4.17 -16.41 28.29
C THR A 122 4.68 -17.22 29.50
N ARG A 123 5.42 -18.32 29.27
CA ARG A 123 5.98 -19.18 30.32
C ARG A 123 7.36 -18.72 30.76
N GLU A 124 8.26 -18.43 29.82
CA GLU A 124 9.51 -17.71 30.09
C GLU A 124 9.19 -16.25 30.38
N ARG A 125 8.78 -15.99 31.62
CA ARG A 125 8.97 -14.75 32.39
C ARG A 125 9.08 -13.48 31.52
N TYR A 126 8.05 -13.21 30.72
CA TYR A 126 7.91 -12.02 29.88
C TYR A 126 8.29 -10.71 30.61
N ARG A 127 7.92 -10.63 31.89
CA ARG A 127 8.15 -9.48 32.76
C ARG A 127 9.61 -9.35 33.22
N GLU A 128 10.39 -10.41 33.18
CA GLU A 128 11.80 -10.41 33.58
C GLU A 128 12.74 -10.04 32.44
N GLN A 129 12.24 -10.12 31.19
CA GLN A 129 13.06 -9.77 30.05
C GLN A 129 13.17 -8.25 29.88
N SER A 130 14.36 -7.72 30.15
CA SER A 130 14.67 -6.28 30.05
C SER A 130 14.31 -5.69 28.67
N ALA A 131 14.48 -6.45 27.60
CA ALA A 131 14.16 -6.02 26.23
C ALA A 131 12.66 -5.81 25.98
N LEU A 132 11.77 -6.38 26.79
CA LEU A 132 10.31 -6.31 26.63
C LEU A 132 9.62 -5.47 27.72
N TYR A 133 10.40 -4.84 28.59
CA TYR A 133 9.88 -4.01 29.66
C TYR A 133 8.98 -2.88 29.11
N GLY A 134 7.76 -2.77 29.65
CA GLY A 134 6.78 -1.76 29.25
C GLY A 134 6.15 -1.94 27.86
N VAL A 135 6.49 -3.00 27.13
CA VAL A 135 5.81 -3.35 25.88
C VAL A 135 4.48 -4.05 26.22
N PRO A 136 3.39 -3.82 25.49
CA PRO A 136 2.18 -4.64 25.62
C PRO A 136 2.31 -6.00 24.91
N MET A 137 1.90 -7.09 25.58
CA MET A 137 1.95 -8.46 25.04
C MET A 137 1.23 -8.61 23.68
N LYS A 138 0.18 -7.82 23.43
CA LYS A 138 -0.59 -7.87 22.18
C LYS A 138 0.24 -7.52 20.94
N PHE A 139 1.25 -6.66 21.06
CA PHE A 139 2.13 -6.31 19.95
C PHE A 139 3.22 -7.36 19.72
N VAL A 140 3.65 -7.99 20.81
CA VAL A 140 4.62 -9.09 20.80
C VAL A 140 3.99 -10.31 20.12
N SER A 141 2.78 -10.67 20.52
CA SER A 141 2.02 -11.77 19.90
C SER A 141 1.75 -11.50 18.42
N GLY A 142 1.41 -10.27 18.03
CA GLY A 142 1.28 -9.89 16.63
C GLY A 142 2.57 -10.09 15.81
N THR A 143 3.73 -9.77 16.38
CA THR A 143 5.03 -10.00 15.73
C THR A 143 5.34 -11.50 15.59
N LEU A 144 5.08 -12.29 16.62
CA LEU A 144 5.23 -13.75 16.58
C LEU A 144 4.27 -14.40 15.58
N LYS A 145 3.07 -13.85 15.40
CA LYS A 145 2.14 -14.32 14.37
C LYS A 145 2.67 -14.09 12.96
N HIS A 146 3.19 -12.91 12.67
CA HIS A 146 3.83 -12.64 11.37
C HIS A 146 5.02 -13.56 11.12
N LEU A 147 5.81 -13.86 12.15
CA LEU A 147 6.89 -14.84 12.05
C LEU A 147 6.35 -16.24 11.75
N ALA A 148 5.33 -16.70 12.49
CA ALA A 148 4.71 -18.01 12.29
C ALA A 148 4.07 -18.15 10.91
N ASP A 149 3.43 -17.10 10.38
CA ASP A 149 2.86 -17.09 9.04
C ASP A 149 3.96 -17.13 7.96
N SER A 150 5.06 -16.40 8.18
CA SER A 150 6.25 -16.46 7.32
C SER A 150 6.88 -17.85 7.33
N TRP A 151 6.92 -18.50 8.50
CA TRP A 151 7.43 -19.86 8.67
C TRP A 151 6.55 -20.89 7.99
N LYS A 152 5.23 -20.74 8.10
CA LYS A 152 4.25 -21.57 7.40
C LYS A 152 4.40 -21.46 5.89
N ALA A 153 4.54 -20.24 5.37
CA ALA A 153 4.77 -20.00 3.94
C ALA A 153 6.09 -20.63 3.46
N TYR A 154 7.15 -20.61 4.28
CA TYR A 154 8.41 -21.31 3.96
C TYR A 154 8.23 -22.83 3.86
N LYS A 155 7.40 -23.43 4.72
CA LYS A 155 7.13 -24.88 4.72
C LYS A 155 6.19 -25.33 3.61
N ASP A 156 5.39 -24.42 3.07
CA ASP A 156 4.46 -24.71 1.99
C ASP A 156 5.21 -25.08 0.71
N LYS A 157 5.08 -26.35 0.30
CA LYS A 157 5.74 -26.89 -0.90
C LYS A 157 5.07 -26.42 -2.20
N THR A 158 3.83 -25.93 -2.13
CA THR A 158 3.11 -25.42 -3.31
C THR A 158 3.67 -24.09 -3.81
N GLN A 159 4.36 -23.35 -2.93
CA GLN A 159 4.94 -22.06 -3.28
C GLN A 159 6.29 -22.22 -4.01
N LEU A 160 6.32 -21.77 -5.26
CA LEU A 160 7.51 -21.79 -6.13
C LEU A 160 8.71 -20.98 -5.56
N GLN A 161 8.45 -19.94 -4.76
CA GLN A 161 9.47 -19.07 -4.16
C GLN A 161 9.39 -19.05 -2.64
N ARG A 162 9.73 -20.18 -2.02
CA ARG A 162 9.83 -20.32 -0.57
C ARG A 162 11.24 -19.99 -0.08
N HIS A 163 11.35 -19.00 0.79
CA HIS A 163 12.61 -18.61 1.41
C HIS A 163 12.49 -18.65 2.93
N LEU A 164 13.53 -19.15 3.60
CA LEU A 164 13.62 -19.18 5.05
C LEU A 164 13.54 -17.73 5.59
N PRO A 165 12.71 -17.46 6.64
CA PRO A 165 12.72 -16.18 7.31
C PRO A 165 14.13 -15.84 7.82
N LYS A 166 14.52 -14.57 7.71
CA LYS A 166 15.87 -14.11 8.06
C LYS A 166 15.88 -13.38 9.40
N PHE A 167 16.97 -13.55 10.14
CA PHE A 167 17.30 -12.72 11.28
C PHE A 167 17.46 -11.26 10.86
N LYS A 168 16.91 -10.37 11.68
CA LYS A 168 16.96 -8.92 11.50
C LYS A 168 18.21 -8.38 12.20
N SER A 169 19.01 -7.60 11.48
CA SER A 169 20.26 -7.02 11.99
C SER A 169 20.21 -5.49 12.12
N TYR A 170 20.77 -4.94 13.21
CA TYR A 170 21.04 -3.51 13.35
C TYR A 170 21.96 -2.98 12.25
N LYS A 171 23.06 -3.69 11.97
CA LYS A 171 24.10 -3.25 11.02
C LYS A 171 23.55 -3.14 9.58
N ARG A 172 22.61 -4.02 9.22
CA ARG A 172 21.96 -4.01 7.89
C ARG A 172 20.76 -3.05 7.80
N GLY A 173 20.42 -2.35 8.89
CA GLY A 173 19.25 -1.45 8.94
C GLY A 173 17.91 -2.18 8.83
N GLU A 174 17.89 -3.49 9.07
CA GLU A 174 16.69 -4.32 8.95
C GLU A 174 15.83 -4.15 10.20
N ARG A 175 14.93 -3.17 10.13
CA ARG A 175 14.02 -2.82 11.23
C ARG A 175 12.64 -3.41 11.00
N ILE A 176 12.02 -3.82 12.10
CA ILE A 176 10.57 -4.00 12.11
C ILE A 176 9.98 -2.59 12.11
N THR A 177 9.11 -2.33 11.14
CA THR A 177 8.51 -1.01 10.92
C THR A 177 7.06 -0.96 11.33
N SER A 178 6.50 -2.06 11.84
CA SER A 178 5.10 -2.10 12.24
C SER A 178 4.86 -2.88 13.52
N LEU A 179 4.04 -2.30 14.39
CA LEU A 179 3.46 -2.96 15.56
C LEU A 179 2.08 -3.47 15.16
N TYR A 180 1.84 -4.76 15.33
CA TYR A 180 0.60 -5.41 14.90
C TYR A 180 -0.17 -5.96 16.10
N CYS A 181 -1.49 -5.74 16.13
CA CYS A 181 -2.38 -6.16 17.21
C CYS A 181 -3.53 -7.00 16.64
N LEU A 182 -3.58 -8.28 17.03
CA LEU A 182 -4.50 -9.31 16.50
C LEU A 182 -5.89 -9.31 17.14
N GLN A 183 -5.98 -8.89 18.40
CA GLN A 183 -7.21 -8.95 19.21
C GLN A 183 -7.35 -7.67 19.99
N PRO A 184 -7.71 -6.57 19.33
CA PRO A 184 -7.85 -5.32 20.01
C PRO A 184 -9.32 -5.20 20.46
N GLU A 185 -9.77 -6.20 21.21
CA GLU A 185 -11.04 -6.10 21.93
C GLU A 185 -10.91 -4.87 22.85
N ASN A 186 -11.83 -3.93 22.68
CA ASN A 186 -11.85 -2.57 23.24
C ASN A 186 -11.09 -1.44 22.49
N ILE A 187 -10.78 -1.54 21.19
CA ILE A 187 -10.41 -0.31 20.45
C ILE A 187 -11.59 0.64 20.50
N LYS A 188 -11.36 1.80 21.13
CA LYS A 188 -12.29 2.92 21.09
C LYS A 188 -11.82 3.85 19.99
N VAL A 189 -12.54 3.84 18.87
CA VAL A 189 -12.36 4.83 17.80
C VAL A 189 -13.18 6.06 18.21
N LYS A 190 -12.50 7.18 18.45
CA LYS A 190 -13.09 8.49 18.74
C LYS A 190 -13.07 9.35 17.47
N PRO A 191 -13.85 10.44 17.41
CA PRO A 191 -13.87 11.35 16.25
C PRO A 191 -12.50 11.88 15.81
N ASN A 192 -11.59 12.12 16.76
CA ASN A 192 -10.27 12.73 16.52
C ASN A 192 -9.08 11.79 16.77
N GLY A 193 -9.33 10.54 17.13
CA GLY A 193 -8.26 9.66 17.57
C GLY A 193 -8.70 8.24 17.86
N VAL A 194 -7.73 7.42 18.22
CA VAL A 194 -7.94 6.00 18.55
C VAL A 194 -7.24 5.70 19.86
N ILE A 195 -7.95 5.00 20.74
CA ILE A 195 -7.37 4.46 21.96
C ILE A 195 -7.06 2.98 21.75
N CYS A 196 -5.79 2.63 21.94
CA CYS A 196 -5.34 1.25 21.91
C CYS A 196 -5.72 0.54 23.22
N PRO A 197 -6.42 -0.60 23.18
CA PRO A 197 -6.92 -1.25 24.38
C PRO A 197 -5.80 -1.93 25.19
N GLY A 198 -5.71 -1.58 26.48
CA GLY A 198 -4.72 -2.12 27.42
C GLY A 198 -3.35 -1.47 27.29
N VAL A 199 -3.28 -0.22 26.80
CA VAL A 199 -2.04 0.52 26.58
C VAL A 199 -2.19 1.96 27.08
N GLU A 200 -2.30 2.13 28.39
CA GLU A 200 -2.46 3.45 29.02
C GLU A 200 -1.28 4.38 28.70
N VAL A 201 -0.07 3.84 28.61
CA VAL A 201 1.17 4.57 28.35
C VAL A 201 1.16 5.33 27.01
N LEU A 202 0.46 4.83 25.99
CA LEU A 202 0.32 5.54 24.71
C LEU A 202 -0.77 6.62 24.75
N GLY A 203 -1.72 6.53 25.68
CA GLY A 203 -2.88 7.39 25.73
C GLY A 203 -3.70 7.39 24.43
N GLU A 204 -4.32 8.53 24.13
CA GLU A 204 -5.07 8.73 22.90
C GLU A 204 -4.14 9.05 21.72
N LEU A 205 -4.24 8.26 20.65
CA LEU A 205 -3.50 8.49 19.41
C LEU A 205 -4.29 9.44 18.51
N LYS A 206 -3.87 10.70 18.44
CA LYS A 206 -4.49 11.70 17.57
C LYS A 206 -4.24 11.37 16.11
N ILE A 207 -5.28 11.52 15.29
CA ILE A 207 -5.20 11.33 13.84
C ILE A 207 -5.15 12.71 13.18
N VAL A 208 -4.23 12.89 12.22
CA VAL A 208 -4.15 14.10 11.40
C VAL A 208 -5.45 14.22 10.61
N ASN A 209 -6.32 15.12 11.04
CA ASN A 209 -7.73 15.11 10.69
C ASN A 209 -7.97 15.63 9.26
N LYS A 210 -8.36 14.74 8.33
CA LYS A 210 -9.10 15.05 7.08
C LYS A 210 -10.02 13.91 6.61
N GLY A 211 -10.37 12.95 7.46
CA GLY A 211 -11.28 11.89 7.00
C GLY A 211 -11.42 10.64 7.86
N LEU A 212 -11.17 10.69 9.17
CA LEU A 212 -11.57 9.56 10.02
C LEU A 212 -13.10 9.40 9.99
N LEU A 213 -13.81 10.48 10.33
CA LEU A 213 -15.27 10.57 10.26
C LEU A 213 -15.86 10.19 8.89
N LYS A 214 -15.14 10.50 7.80
CA LYS A 214 -15.61 10.24 6.43
C LYS A 214 -15.30 8.84 5.91
N ARG A 215 -14.27 8.17 6.46
CA ARG A 215 -13.75 6.91 5.92
C ARG A 215 -14.03 5.72 6.83
N TRP A 216 -14.26 5.96 8.12
CA TRP A 216 -14.55 4.93 9.10
C TRP A 216 -15.97 5.12 9.63
N ASP A 217 -16.75 4.05 9.58
CA ASP A 217 -18.05 3.99 10.24
C ASP A 217 -17.84 3.56 11.70
N PHE A 218 -18.25 4.40 12.65
CA PHE A 218 -18.09 4.16 14.08
C PHE A 218 -18.91 2.98 14.59
N ASN A 219 -19.95 2.57 13.86
CA ASN A 219 -20.71 1.36 14.16
C ASN A 219 -19.90 0.09 13.90
N ILE A 220 -18.91 0.17 13.01
CA ILE A 220 -18.05 -0.96 12.65
C ILE A 220 -16.87 -1.05 13.62
N LYS A 221 -16.86 -2.11 14.42
CA LYS A 221 -15.73 -2.41 15.32
C LYS A 221 -14.51 -2.86 14.52
N PRO A 222 -13.32 -2.28 14.77
CA PRO A 222 -12.08 -2.73 14.13
C PRO A 222 -11.67 -4.12 14.64
N ARG A 223 -11.24 -4.99 13.72
CA ARG A 223 -10.75 -6.35 14.03
C ARG A 223 -9.26 -6.39 14.30
N THR A 224 -8.47 -5.62 13.56
CA THR A 224 -7.02 -5.54 13.77
C THR A 224 -6.54 -4.10 13.68
N LEU A 225 -5.45 -3.84 14.39
CA LEU A 225 -4.80 -2.55 14.44
C LEU A 225 -3.31 -2.71 14.19
N GLN A 226 -2.78 -1.88 13.30
CA GLN A 226 -1.35 -1.86 12.99
C GLN A 226 -0.83 -0.43 13.02
N ILE A 227 0.22 -0.18 13.81
CA ILE A 227 0.94 1.10 13.81
C ILE A 227 2.18 0.91 12.97
N CYS A 228 2.29 1.67 11.88
CA CYS A 228 3.37 1.60 10.89
C CYS A 228 4.23 2.86 10.93
N LYS A 229 5.55 2.70 11.12
CA LYS A 229 6.54 3.74 10.95
C LYS A 229 7.00 3.80 9.49
N ARG A 230 6.84 4.97 8.87
CA ARG A 230 7.34 5.28 7.53
C ARG A 230 8.27 6.49 7.56
N PRO A 231 9.06 6.77 6.50
CA PRO A 231 9.96 7.93 6.48
C PRO A 231 9.28 9.28 6.71
N SER A 232 8.00 9.40 6.35
CA SER A 232 7.17 10.61 6.52
C SER A 232 6.48 10.72 7.88
N GLY A 233 6.54 9.69 8.73
CA GLY A 233 5.91 9.67 10.05
C GLY A 233 5.24 8.35 10.39
N TYR A 234 4.30 8.41 11.33
CA TYR A 234 3.57 7.25 11.85
C TYR A 234 2.18 7.17 11.24
N TYR A 235 1.74 5.94 10.99
CA TYR A 235 0.46 5.64 10.35
C TYR A 235 -0.27 4.57 11.14
N LEU A 236 -1.59 4.71 11.24
CA LEU A 236 -2.49 3.73 11.82
C LEU A 236 -3.24 3.03 10.70
N GLN A 237 -3.20 1.70 10.67
CA GLN A 237 -4.01 0.89 9.79
C GLN A 237 -5.04 0.15 10.63
N LEU A 238 -6.31 0.44 10.36
CA LEU A 238 -7.45 -0.25 10.96
C LEU A 238 -8.03 -1.19 9.91
N MET A 239 -8.24 -2.45 10.28
CA MET A 239 -8.89 -3.43 9.42
C MET A 239 -10.22 -3.85 10.04
N SER A 240 -11.27 -3.85 9.23
CA SER A 240 -12.52 -4.51 9.58
C SER A 240 -13.22 -5.03 8.33
N ASN A 241 -14.34 -5.70 8.52
CA ASN A 241 -15.22 -6.14 7.46
C ASN A 241 -16.27 -5.05 7.25
N PHE A 242 -16.38 -4.55 6.01
CA PHE A 242 -17.31 -3.49 5.63
C PHE A 242 -18.39 -4.06 4.71
N PRO A 243 -19.62 -3.50 4.75
CA PRO A 243 -20.63 -3.83 3.75
C PRO A 243 -20.11 -3.53 2.35
N ILE A 244 -20.31 -4.49 1.46
CA ILE A 244 -19.98 -4.35 0.05
C ILE A 244 -20.97 -3.36 -0.56
N LEU A 245 -20.46 -2.22 -1.01
CA LEU A 245 -21.25 -1.25 -1.77
C LEU A 245 -21.49 -1.84 -3.16
N LYS A 246 -22.72 -2.29 -3.42
CA LYS A 246 -23.14 -2.72 -4.76
C LYS A 246 -23.05 -1.52 -5.71
N VAL A 247 -22.14 -1.60 -6.68
CA VAL A 247 -22.01 -0.59 -7.74
C VAL A 247 -23.02 -0.93 -8.82
N LYS A 248 -23.66 0.07 -9.45
CA LYS A 248 -24.57 -0.13 -10.59
C LYS A 248 -23.95 -1.09 -11.60
N ASP A 249 -24.70 -2.08 -12.05
CA ASP A 249 -24.20 -3.02 -13.04
C ASP A 249 -23.84 -2.32 -14.35
N SER A 250 -22.77 -2.80 -14.97
CA SER A 250 -22.36 -2.39 -16.31
C SER A 250 -22.52 -3.59 -17.22
N ASP A 251 -23.27 -3.43 -18.29
CA ASP A 251 -23.48 -4.43 -19.33
C ASP A 251 -22.33 -4.47 -20.35
N ARG A 252 -21.22 -3.76 -20.08
CA ARG A 252 -20.08 -3.64 -21.01
C ARG A 252 -18.88 -4.46 -20.60
N ALA A 253 -18.20 -5.04 -21.59
CA ALA A 253 -16.90 -5.68 -21.42
C ALA A 253 -15.79 -4.91 -22.14
N CYS A 254 -14.60 -4.90 -21.55
CA CYS A 254 -13.39 -4.34 -22.14
C CYS A 254 -12.22 -5.32 -22.12
N GLY A 255 -11.35 -5.21 -23.12
CA GLY A 255 -10.01 -5.80 -23.07
C GLY A 255 -8.98 -4.75 -22.73
N LEU A 256 -7.99 -5.10 -21.92
CA LEU A 256 -6.99 -4.17 -21.42
C LEU A 256 -5.57 -4.61 -21.80
N ASP A 257 -4.91 -3.81 -22.62
CA ASP A 257 -3.47 -3.92 -22.86
C ASP A 257 -2.70 -3.01 -21.87
N VAL A 258 -1.79 -3.62 -21.10
CA VAL A 258 -1.00 -2.95 -20.06
C VAL A 258 0.48 -2.86 -20.46
N GLY A 259 0.87 -1.71 -20.99
CA GLY A 259 2.19 -1.47 -21.56
C GLY A 259 3.08 -0.50 -20.78
N LEU A 260 4.23 -0.17 -21.37
CA LEU A 260 5.14 0.87 -20.90
C LEU A 260 5.09 2.17 -21.71
N GLN A 261 4.51 2.13 -22.91
CA GLN A 261 4.21 3.34 -23.68
C GLN A 261 2.94 3.97 -23.11
N TYR A 262 1.86 3.21 -23.13
CA TYR A 262 0.63 3.48 -22.39
C TYR A 262 0.51 2.44 -21.28
N ILE A 263 0.24 2.91 -20.05
CA ILE A 263 0.02 2.02 -18.90
C ILE A 263 -1.29 1.25 -19.01
N TYR A 264 -2.20 1.76 -19.84
CA TYR A 264 -3.53 1.27 -20.11
C TYR A 264 -3.90 1.66 -21.53
N SER A 265 -4.36 0.69 -22.32
CA SER A 265 -5.13 0.88 -23.55
C SER A 265 -6.36 -0.02 -23.51
N ASP A 266 -7.53 0.53 -23.83
CA ASP A 266 -8.75 -0.26 -24.00
C ASP A 266 -9.16 -0.43 -25.47
N ASP A 267 -10.07 -1.37 -25.69
CA ASP A 267 -10.67 -1.72 -26.98
C ASP A 267 -11.55 -0.60 -27.57
N ALA A 268 -11.90 0.41 -26.77
CA ALA A 268 -12.58 1.61 -27.22
C ALA A 268 -11.62 2.72 -27.69
N GLY A 269 -10.30 2.49 -27.61
CA GLY A 269 -9.27 3.41 -28.09
C GLY A 269 -8.74 4.40 -27.06
N LYS A 270 -9.16 4.32 -25.79
CA LYS A 270 -8.61 5.19 -24.74
C LYS A 270 -7.25 4.68 -24.31
N GLN A 271 -6.26 5.56 -24.35
CA GLN A 271 -4.90 5.27 -23.93
C GLN A 271 -4.47 6.23 -22.82
N VAL A 272 -3.79 5.70 -21.80
CA VAL A 272 -3.31 6.50 -20.66
C VAL A 272 -1.80 6.37 -20.55
N ASP A 273 -1.11 7.51 -20.46
CA ASP A 273 0.34 7.55 -20.28
C ASP A 273 0.77 7.13 -18.85
N PRO A 274 1.91 6.42 -18.71
CA PRO A 274 2.49 6.17 -17.41
C PRO A 274 3.07 7.48 -16.83
N PRO A 275 2.84 7.78 -15.54
CA PRO A 275 3.21 9.07 -14.95
C PRO A 275 4.73 9.28 -14.75
N LYS A 276 5.56 8.24 -14.86
CA LYS A 276 7.03 8.30 -14.80
C LYS A 276 7.60 9.03 -13.54
N TYR A 277 6.97 8.86 -12.38
CA TYR A 277 7.30 9.60 -11.14
C TYR A 277 8.75 9.40 -10.64
N TYR A 278 9.29 8.19 -10.76
CA TYR A 278 10.68 7.91 -10.41
C TYR A 278 11.63 8.63 -11.34
N ARG A 279 11.37 8.63 -12.66
CA ARG A 279 12.20 9.33 -13.65
C ARG A 279 12.28 10.82 -13.36
N GLN A 280 11.15 11.45 -13.07
CA GLN A 280 11.10 12.86 -12.65
C GLN A 280 11.93 13.12 -11.39
N SER A 281 11.91 12.19 -10.43
CA SER A 281 12.63 12.32 -9.15
C SER A 281 14.12 11.96 -9.22
N GLN A 282 14.59 11.41 -10.35
CA GLN A 282 15.92 10.80 -10.45
C GLN A 282 17.06 11.81 -10.31
N LYS A 283 16.92 13.02 -10.87
CA LYS A 283 17.94 14.07 -10.75
C LYS A 283 18.18 14.42 -9.27
N ARG A 284 17.10 14.55 -8.49
CA ARG A 284 17.16 14.81 -7.05
C ARG A 284 17.74 13.63 -6.28
N LEU A 285 17.32 12.40 -6.61
CA LEU A 285 17.83 11.18 -5.97
C LEU A 285 19.35 11.05 -6.16
N ARG A 286 19.85 11.23 -7.38
CA ARG A 286 21.29 11.20 -7.68
C ARG A 286 22.08 12.22 -6.87
N ARG A 287 21.57 13.46 -6.75
CA ARG A 287 22.22 14.51 -5.94
C ARG A 287 22.30 14.11 -4.47
N LEU A 288 21.22 13.59 -3.90
CA LEU A 288 21.21 13.13 -2.51
C LEU A 288 22.15 11.94 -2.29
N GLN A 289 22.19 10.97 -3.20
CA GLN A 289 23.11 9.83 -3.12
C GLN A 289 24.58 10.27 -3.22
N ARG A 290 24.92 11.20 -4.12
CA ARG A 290 26.27 11.78 -4.20
C ARG A 290 26.65 12.60 -2.97
N LYS A 291 25.67 13.24 -2.33
CA LYS A 291 25.88 13.94 -1.05
C LYS A 291 26.17 12.92 0.06
N LEU A 292 25.36 11.86 0.14
CA LEU A 292 25.52 10.79 1.13
C LEU A 292 26.90 10.14 1.07
N ALA A 293 27.39 9.84 -0.14
CA ALA A 293 28.68 9.18 -0.35
C ALA A 293 29.90 10.02 0.06
N ARG A 294 29.74 11.35 0.17
CA ARG A 294 30.81 12.28 0.58
C ARG A 294 30.75 12.67 2.06
N GLN A 295 29.73 12.21 2.80
CA GLN A 295 29.53 12.55 4.19
C GLN A 295 30.24 11.54 5.10
N VAL A 296 30.80 12.04 6.20
CA VAL A 296 31.40 11.21 7.25
C VAL A 296 30.39 10.21 7.79
N ASP A 297 30.85 8.97 7.96
CA ASP A 297 30.04 7.88 8.47
C ASP A 297 29.50 8.16 9.87
N ASN A 298 28.26 7.74 10.12
CA ASN A 298 27.52 7.95 11.37
C ASN A 298 27.31 9.41 11.80
N SER A 299 27.60 10.39 10.93
CA SER A 299 27.32 11.80 11.24
C SER A 299 25.82 12.13 11.21
N SER A 300 25.40 13.14 11.99
CA SER A 300 24.01 13.67 11.95
C SER A 300 23.60 14.11 10.54
N ASN A 301 24.56 14.67 9.78
CA ASN A 301 24.35 15.07 8.39
C ASN A 301 24.12 13.86 7.46
N GLN A 302 24.81 12.74 7.70
CA GLN A 302 24.58 11.49 6.97
C GLN A 302 23.15 10.97 7.23
N GLN A 303 22.71 10.96 8.50
CA GLN A 303 21.37 10.51 8.87
C GLN A 303 20.28 11.37 8.21
N LYS A 304 20.42 12.70 8.25
CA LYS A 304 19.50 13.64 7.55
C LYS A 304 19.41 13.35 6.05
N THR A 305 20.53 13.03 5.39
CA THR A 305 20.53 12.67 3.97
C THR A 305 19.86 11.32 3.71
N LYS A 306 20.12 10.30 4.55
CA LYS A 306 19.45 8.98 4.49
C LYS A 306 17.94 9.15 4.60
N ASP A 307 17.48 9.97 5.55
CA ASP A 307 16.05 10.25 5.74
C ASP A 307 15.44 11.00 4.54
N ALA A 308 16.17 11.96 3.96
CA ALA A 308 15.72 12.67 2.76
C ALA A 308 15.58 11.74 1.55
N ILE A 309 16.50 10.78 1.38
CA ILE A 309 16.43 9.74 0.35
C ILE A 309 15.21 8.85 0.59
N ALA A 310 15.01 8.38 1.83
CA ALA A 310 13.89 7.53 2.20
C ALA A 310 12.54 8.22 1.95
N ARG A 311 12.40 9.51 2.32
CA ARG A 311 11.20 10.32 2.05
C ARG A 311 10.96 10.52 0.55
N LEU A 312 12.01 10.68 -0.25
CA LEU A 312 11.86 10.79 -1.71
C LEU A 312 11.33 9.49 -2.32
N HIS A 313 11.88 8.34 -1.91
CA HIS A 313 11.39 7.02 -2.34
C HIS A 313 9.93 6.78 -1.92
N GLU A 314 9.58 7.13 -0.68
CA GLU A 314 8.21 7.04 -0.19
C GLU A 314 7.26 7.92 -1.03
N LYS A 315 7.63 9.17 -1.30
CA LYS A 315 6.82 10.09 -2.12
C LYS A 315 6.56 9.51 -3.52
N VAL A 316 7.57 8.94 -4.16
CA VAL A 316 7.40 8.27 -5.48
C VAL A 316 6.47 7.07 -5.36
N ALA A 317 6.66 6.22 -4.36
CA ALA A 317 5.82 5.05 -4.14
C ALA A 317 4.34 5.41 -3.87
N MET A 318 4.09 6.45 -3.06
CA MET A 318 2.74 6.94 -2.76
C MET A 318 2.06 7.55 -3.99
N ARG A 319 2.78 8.36 -4.78
CA ARG A 319 2.24 8.93 -6.04
C ARG A 319 1.86 7.84 -7.04
N ARG A 320 2.73 6.85 -7.23
CA ARG A 320 2.45 5.68 -8.09
C ARG A 320 1.24 4.90 -7.59
N ARG A 321 1.19 4.59 -6.29
CA ARG A 321 0.06 3.88 -5.68
C ARG A 321 -1.26 4.64 -5.86
N ASN A 322 -1.26 5.95 -5.65
CA ASN A 322 -2.43 6.80 -5.82
C ASN A 322 -2.93 6.79 -7.27
N PHE A 323 -2.02 6.94 -8.25
CA PHE A 323 -2.35 6.85 -9.67
C PHE A 323 -2.98 5.50 -10.01
N ASN A 324 -2.36 4.39 -9.59
CA ASN A 324 -2.87 3.04 -9.83
C ASN A 324 -4.22 2.80 -9.16
N HIS A 325 -4.46 3.36 -7.97
CA HIS A 325 -5.77 3.31 -7.33
C HIS A 325 -6.84 4.06 -8.13
N LYS A 326 -6.54 5.26 -8.65
CA LYS A 326 -7.49 6.01 -9.48
C LYS A 326 -7.83 5.24 -10.76
N LEU A 327 -6.80 4.77 -11.46
CA LEU A 327 -6.95 4.02 -12.71
C LEU A 327 -7.73 2.71 -12.52
N SER A 328 -7.37 1.90 -11.52
CA SER A 328 -8.12 0.66 -11.22
C SER A 328 -9.58 0.92 -10.80
N THR A 329 -9.86 2.04 -10.12
CA THR A 329 -11.25 2.42 -9.79
C THR A 329 -12.02 2.79 -11.04
N TYR A 330 -11.39 3.56 -11.94
CA TYR A 330 -11.98 3.94 -13.23
C TYR A 330 -12.36 2.70 -14.04
N VAL A 331 -11.46 1.72 -14.17
CA VAL A 331 -11.72 0.48 -14.92
C VAL A 331 -12.91 -0.28 -14.35
N VAL A 332 -12.88 -0.58 -13.05
CA VAL A 332 -13.93 -1.39 -12.38
C VAL A 332 -15.29 -0.67 -12.34
N ARG A 333 -15.30 0.66 -12.34
CA ARG A 333 -16.55 1.44 -12.44
C ARG A 333 -17.10 1.50 -13.87
N SER A 334 -16.23 1.44 -14.88
CA SER A 334 -16.64 1.60 -16.27
C SER A 334 -17.18 0.30 -16.88
N PHE A 335 -16.61 -0.84 -16.48
CA PHE A 335 -16.85 -2.13 -17.15
C PHE A 335 -17.37 -3.20 -16.19
N GLY A 336 -18.30 -4.01 -16.70
CA GLY A 336 -18.86 -5.21 -16.06
C GLY A 336 -17.94 -6.41 -16.21
N GLY A 337 -17.48 -6.63 -17.44
CA GLY A 337 -16.48 -7.63 -17.80
C GLY A 337 -15.13 -6.99 -18.12
N ILE A 338 -14.05 -7.55 -17.58
CA ILE A 338 -12.69 -7.04 -17.78
C ILE A 338 -11.81 -8.21 -18.22
N ALA A 339 -11.18 -8.10 -19.38
CA ALA A 339 -10.18 -9.04 -19.87
C ALA A 339 -8.78 -8.42 -19.76
N VAL A 340 -7.84 -9.16 -19.17
CA VAL A 340 -6.42 -8.76 -19.07
C VAL A 340 -5.54 -9.93 -19.49
N GLU A 341 -4.34 -9.64 -19.98
CA GLU A 341 -3.36 -10.68 -20.22
C GLU A 341 -2.83 -11.32 -18.93
N ASP A 342 -2.63 -12.65 -18.93
CA ASP A 342 -1.90 -13.35 -17.87
C ASP A 342 -0.37 -13.16 -18.02
N LEU A 343 0.08 -11.92 -17.92
CA LEU A 343 1.50 -11.59 -18.02
C LEU A 343 2.25 -12.01 -16.76
N LYS A 344 3.24 -12.90 -16.94
CA LYS A 344 4.25 -13.22 -15.93
C LYS A 344 5.26 -12.07 -15.79
N ILE A 345 4.82 -10.93 -15.23
CA ILE A 345 5.61 -9.69 -15.09
C ILE A 345 6.92 -9.92 -14.30
N SER A 346 6.93 -10.84 -13.34
CA SER A 346 8.15 -11.23 -12.60
C SER A 346 9.26 -11.74 -13.53
N ASN A 347 8.91 -12.49 -14.58
CA ASN A 347 9.85 -12.94 -15.60
C ASN A 347 10.29 -11.79 -16.50
N LEU A 348 9.39 -10.85 -16.83
CA LEU A 348 9.70 -9.67 -17.64
C LEU A 348 10.67 -8.70 -16.96
N VAL A 349 10.70 -8.66 -15.63
CA VAL A 349 11.59 -7.79 -14.84
C VAL A 349 12.86 -8.52 -14.38
N ARG A 350 12.98 -9.82 -14.64
CA ARG A 350 14.15 -10.61 -14.22
C ARG A 350 15.42 -10.11 -14.90
N ARG A 351 16.50 -9.99 -14.12
CA ARG A 351 17.84 -9.71 -14.65
C ARG A 351 18.31 -10.89 -15.51
N PRO A 352 18.93 -10.65 -16.67
CA PRO A 352 19.51 -11.74 -17.46
C PRO A 352 20.61 -12.42 -16.66
N LYS A 353 20.66 -13.75 -16.72
CA LYS A 353 21.73 -14.51 -16.08
C LYS A 353 23.04 -14.21 -16.81
N PRO A 354 24.16 -14.02 -16.07
CA PRO A 354 25.46 -13.94 -16.70
C PRO A 354 25.76 -15.30 -17.38
N LYS A 355 26.26 -15.25 -18.62
CA LYS A 355 26.74 -16.42 -19.35
C LYS A 355 28.25 -16.33 -19.40
N LYS A 356 28.93 -17.42 -19.05
CA LYS A 356 30.38 -17.47 -19.15
C LYS A 356 30.80 -17.61 -20.61
N LEU A 357 32.00 -17.13 -20.94
CA LEU A 357 32.63 -17.40 -22.23
C LEU A 357 33.00 -18.88 -22.34
N ALA A 358 33.16 -19.38 -23.57
CA ALA A 358 33.54 -20.78 -23.82
C ALA A 358 34.87 -21.15 -23.12
N ASP A 359 35.78 -20.19 -23.03
CA ASP A 359 37.13 -20.36 -22.45
C ASP A 359 37.14 -20.13 -20.92
N ASP A 360 35.97 -19.99 -20.28
CA ASP A 360 35.79 -19.70 -18.84
C ASP A 360 36.43 -18.38 -18.32
N GLU A 361 37.14 -17.63 -19.17
CA GLU A 361 37.79 -16.34 -18.88
C GLU A 361 36.82 -15.15 -18.95
N GLY A 362 35.73 -15.21 -18.18
CA GLY A 362 34.82 -14.09 -17.97
C GLY A 362 33.41 -14.33 -18.49
N TYR A 363 32.69 -13.24 -18.81
CA TYR A 363 31.26 -13.28 -19.10
C TYR A 363 30.90 -12.59 -20.41
N GLU A 364 29.98 -13.19 -21.16
CA GLU A 364 29.42 -12.62 -22.38
C GLU A 364 28.59 -11.35 -22.10
N ARG A 365 28.59 -10.43 -23.06
CA ARG A 365 27.75 -9.24 -23.03
C ARG A 365 26.27 -9.61 -23.22
N ASN A 366 25.49 -9.60 -22.15
CA ASN A 366 24.11 -10.09 -22.13
C ASN A 366 23.01 -8.99 -22.09
N ASN A 367 23.26 -7.80 -22.62
CA ASN A 367 22.31 -6.67 -22.64
C ASN A 367 21.72 -6.26 -21.27
N ALA A 368 22.37 -6.62 -20.15
CA ALA A 368 21.88 -6.34 -18.80
C ALA A 368 21.62 -4.85 -18.53
N LYS A 369 22.40 -3.93 -19.13
CA LYS A 369 22.21 -2.49 -18.98
C LYS A 369 20.90 -2.01 -19.60
N ALA A 370 20.61 -2.42 -20.84
CA ALA A 370 19.35 -2.12 -21.51
C ALA A 370 18.16 -2.69 -20.74
N LYS A 371 18.28 -3.95 -20.30
CA LYS A 371 17.27 -4.61 -19.47
C LYS A 371 17.05 -3.90 -18.13
N SER A 372 18.11 -3.42 -17.47
CA SER A 372 17.99 -2.63 -16.24
C SER A 372 17.20 -1.33 -16.46
N GLY A 373 17.43 -0.65 -17.60
CA GLY A 373 16.66 0.52 -18.00
C GLY A 373 15.18 0.22 -18.19
N LEU A 374 14.84 -0.91 -18.81
CA LEU A 374 13.49 -1.40 -19.01
C LEU A 374 12.81 -1.79 -17.69
N ASN A 375 13.48 -2.61 -16.87
CA ASN A 375 13.03 -3.05 -15.55
C ASN A 375 12.66 -1.87 -14.65
N LYS A 376 13.45 -0.80 -14.74
CA LYS A 376 13.19 0.43 -14.02
C LYS A 376 11.91 1.12 -14.49
N SER A 377 11.61 1.11 -15.79
CA SER A 377 10.36 1.66 -16.32
C SER A 377 9.15 0.80 -15.88
N PHE A 378 9.27 -0.53 -15.88
CA PHE A 378 8.26 -1.42 -15.28
C PHE A 378 8.02 -1.13 -13.80
N ALA A 379 9.08 -0.96 -13.02
CA ALA A 379 8.97 -0.62 -11.61
C ALA A 379 8.35 0.78 -11.40
N ASP A 380 8.62 1.74 -12.27
CA ASP A 380 8.03 3.09 -12.20
C ASP A 380 6.54 3.09 -12.56
N ALA A 381 6.13 2.30 -13.56
CA ALA A 381 4.73 2.10 -13.92
C ALA A 381 3.95 1.33 -12.84
N GLY A 382 4.55 0.29 -12.26
CA GLY A 382 3.90 -0.53 -11.24
C GLY A 382 2.77 -1.40 -11.79
N LEU A 383 2.95 -2.01 -12.96
CA LEU A 383 1.90 -2.79 -13.66
C LEU A 383 1.31 -3.93 -12.80
N SER A 384 2.15 -4.71 -12.11
CA SER A 384 1.65 -5.78 -11.22
C SER A 384 0.76 -5.22 -10.12
N GLN A 385 1.10 -4.05 -9.57
CA GLN A 385 0.27 -3.38 -8.58
C GLN A 385 -1.08 -2.94 -9.16
N LEU A 386 -1.10 -2.43 -10.40
CA LEU A 386 -2.33 -2.05 -11.08
C LEU A 386 -3.25 -3.25 -11.30
N LEU A 387 -2.73 -4.35 -11.85
CA LEU A 387 -3.49 -5.58 -12.10
C LEU A 387 -4.05 -6.17 -10.79
N THR A 388 -3.24 -6.26 -9.73
CA THR A 388 -3.73 -6.71 -8.41
C THR A 388 -4.83 -5.80 -7.86
N MET A 389 -4.73 -4.48 -8.07
CA MET A 389 -5.78 -3.56 -7.63
C MET A 389 -7.07 -3.70 -8.44
N ILE A 390 -6.97 -3.98 -9.75
CA ILE A 390 -8.13 -4.29 -10.60
C ILE A 390 -8.79 -5.57 -10.09
N GLU A 391 -8.03 -6.65 -9.88
CA GLU A 391 -8.51 -7.94 -9.37
C GLU A 391 -9.24 -7.82 -8.03
N VAL A 392 -8.64 -7.14 -7.06
CA VAL A 392 -9.26 -6.94 -5.74
C VAL A 392 -10.55 -6.12 -5.85
N LYS A 393 -10.54 -5.05 -6.65
CA LYS A 393 -11.72 -4.17 -6.78
C LYS A 393 -12.83 -4.76 -7.62
N ALA A 394 -12.49 -5.50 -8.67
CA ALA A 394 -13.44 -6.25 -9.48
C ALA A 394 -14.21 -7.23 -8.60
N LYS A 395 -13.50 -8.01 -7.78
CA LYS A 395 -14.12 -8.92 -6.81
C LYS A 395 -15.05 -8.22 -5.81
N VAL A 396 -14.65 -7.05 -5.31
CA VAL A 396 -15.49 -6.29 -4.36
C VAL A 396 -16.71 -5.67 -5.06
N ALA A 397 -16.61 -5.30 -6.32
CA ALA A 397 -17.68 -4.66 -7.09
C ALA A 397 -18.48 -5.65 -7.96
N ASP A 398 -18.37 -6.96 -7.69
CA ASP A 398 -19.00 -8.04 -8.47
C ASP A 398 -18.79 -7.92 -9.99
N ARG A 399 -17.55 -7.60 -10.38
CA ARG A 399 -17.13 -7.55 -11.79
C ARG A 399 -16.43 -8.82 -12.19
N GLU A 400 -16.68 -9.24 -13.41
CA GLU A 400 -16.03 -10.40 -13.98
C GLU A 400 -14.65 -10.03 -14.52
N LEU A 401 -13.60 -10.70 -14.05
CA LEU A 401 -12.23 -10.50 -14.50
C LEU A 401 -11.68 -11.81 -15.08
N VAL A 402 -11.36 -11.79 -16.37
CA VAL A 402 -10.78 -12.94 -17.10
C VAL A 402 -9.32 -12.65 -17.45
N LYS A 403 -8.44 -13.59 -17.11
CA LYS A 403 -7.02 -13.55 -17.49
C LYS A 403 -6.83 -14.43 -18.73
N VAL A 404 -6.43 -13.84 -19.86
CA VAL A 404 -6.28 -14.54 -21.14
C VAL A 404 -4.82 -14.84 -21.48
N ASN A 405 -4.58 -15.81 -22.36
CA ASN A 405 -3.24 -16.14 -22.82
C ASN A 405 -2.62 -14.95 -23.58
N PRO A 406 -1.44 -14.43 -23.18
CA PRO A 406 -0.77 -13.31 -23.84
C PRO A 406 -0.11 -13.66 -25.18
N ALA A 407 -0.06 -14.94 -25.58
CA ALA A 407 0.65 -15.35 -26.79
C ALA A 407 0.11 -14.64 -28.04
N TYR A 408 1.00 -13.97 -28.77
CA TYR A 408 0.71 -13.27 -30.04
C TYR A 408 -0.38 -12.19 -30.01
N SER A 409 -0.86 -11.77 -28.84
CA SER A 409 -1.91 -10.74 -28.70
C SER A 409 -1.57 -9.45 -29.44
N SER A 410 -0.31 -9.02 -29.32
CA SER A 410 0.22 -7.84 -29.99
C SER A 410 0.56 -8.06 -31.47
N GLN A 411 0.31 -9.23 -32.06
CA GLN A 411 0.61 -9.56 -33.47
C GLN A 411 -0.62 -9.98 -34.26
N GLU A 412 -1.58 -10.63 -33.60
CA GLU A 412 -2.84 -11.09 -34.18
C GLU A 412 -3.71 -9.92 -34.64
N CYS A 413 -4.30 -10.07 -35.83
CA CYS A 413 -5.27 -9.12 -36.34
C CYS A 413 -6.63 -9.32 -35.69
N PRO A 414 -7.23 -8.31 -35.04
CA PRO A 414 -8.55 -8.44 -34.43
C PRO A 414 -9.67 -8.70 -35.45
N SER A 415 -9.46 -8.36 -36.73
CA SER A 415 -10.47 -8.52 -37.78
C SER A 415 -10.39 -9.87 -38.51
N CYS A 416 -9.19 -10.38 -38.80
CA CYS A 416 -9.02 -11.59 -39.61
C CYS A 416 -8.11 -12.66 -38.97
N GLN A 417 -7.66 -12.44 -37.73
CA GLN A 417 -6.83 -13.36 -36.93
C GLN A 417 -5.46 -13.71 -37.52
N ASN A 418 -5.07 -13.11 -38.65
CA ASN A 418 -3.75 -13.32 -39.23
C ASN A 418 -2.64 -12.78 -38.30
N ILE A 419 -1.52 -13.51 -38.18
CA ILE A 419 -0.39 -13.16 -37.32
C ILE A 419 0.60 -12.28 -38.09
N ILE A 420 0.70 -11.02 -37.68
CA ILE A 420 1.59 -10.04 -38.31
C ILE A 420 2.82 -9.84 -37.43
N LYS A 421 3.93 -10.44 -37.86
CA LYS A 421 5.24 -10.24 -37.22
C LYS A 421 5.61 -8.76 -37.30
N LYS A 422 5.75 -8.14 -36.14
CA LYS A 422 6.08 -6.73 -36.00
C LYS A 422 7.17 -6.51 -34.95
N SER A 423 7.99 -5.50 -35.16
CA SER A 423 9.00 -5.09 -34.19
C SER A 423 8.38 -4.25 -33.06
N LEU A 424 9.10 -4.09 -31.95
CA LEU A 424 8.62 -3.27 -30.83
C LEU A 424 8.45 -1.78 -31.18
N SER A 425 9.14 -1.28 -32.21
CA SER A 425 9.04 0.10 -32.70
C SER A 425 7.80 0.34 -33.57
N GLN A 426 7.25 -0.70 -34.19
CA GLN A 426 6.00 -0.61 -34.95
C GLN A 426 4.82 -0.46 -33.97
N ARG A 427 4.26 0.75 -33.90
CA ARG A 427 3.17 1.13 -32.98
C ARG A 427 1.80 1.19 -33.64
N THR A 428 1.76 1.12 -34.96
CA THR A 428 0.52 0.96 -35.72
C THR A 428 0.39 -0.51 -36.08
N HIS A 429 -0.81 -1.06 -35.92
CA HIS A 429 -1.16 -2.34 -36.49
C HIS A 429 -1.83 -2.12 -37.84
N GLN A 430 -1.17 -2.58 -38.89
CA GLN A 430 -1.68 -2.56 -40.25
C GLN A 430 -1.75 -4.00 -40.75
N CYS A 431 -2.94 -4.44 -41.13
CA CYS A 431 -3.15 -5.77 -41.71
C CYS A 431 -3.32 -5.67 -43.23
N LEU A 432 -2.35 -6.20 -43.97
CA LEU A 432 -2.41 -6.22 -45.44
C LEU A 432 -3.43 -7.22 -45.99
N ALA A 433 -3.87 -8.19 -45.18
CA ALA A 433 -4.83 -9.20 -45.60
C ALA A 433 -6.30 -8.73 -45.56
N CYS A 434 -6.65 -7.83 -44.63
CA CYS A 434 -8.04 -7.35 -44.46
C CYS A 434 -8.17 -5.82 -44.39
N GLY A 435 -7.07 -5.07 -44.50
CA GLY A 435 -7.07 -3.61 -44.44
C GLY A 435 -7.19 -3.00 -43.04
N TYR A 436 -7.28 -3.81 -41.97
CA TYR A 436 -7.42 -3.31 -40.59
C TYR A 436 -6.25 -2.38 -40.19
N LEU A 437 -6.60 -1.21 -39.65
CA LEU A 437 -5.66 -0.16 -39.25
C LEU A 437 -6.06 0.46 -37.90
N ASP A 438 -5.21 0.30 -36.89
CA ASP A 438 -5.38 0.94 -35.58
C ASP A 438 -4.05 1.02 -34.82
N PRO A 439 -3.95 1.80 -33.72
CA PRO A 439 -2.85 1.68 -32.80
C PRO A 439 -2.70 0.24 -32.31
N ARG A 440 -1.45 -0.26 -32.27
CA ARG A 440 -1.14 -1.65 -31.90
C ARG A 440 -1.72 -2.02 -30.54
N ASP A 441 -1.61 -1.13 -29.55
CA ASP A 441 -2.05 -1.42 -28.19
C ASP A 441 -3.59 -1.45 -28.09
N VAL A 442 -4.32 -0.78 -29.00
CA VAL A 442 -5.79 -0.87 -29.12
C VAL A 442 -6.19 -2.17 -29.82
N ALA A 443 -5.49 -2.55 -30.89
CA ALA A 443 -5.69 -3.83 -31.56
C ALA A 443 -5.46 -5.02 -30.60
N SER A 444 -4.39 -4.96 -29.79
CA SER A 444 -4.12 -5.93 -28.72
C SER A 444 -5.30 -6.02 -27.75
N ALA A 445 -5.84 -4.87 -27.30
CA ALA A 445 -6.97 -4.82 -26.39
C ALA A 445 -8.22 -5.49 -26.96
N ILE A 446 -8.50 -5.33 -28.25
CA ILE A 446 -9.62 -6.00 -28.94
C ILE A 446 -9.40 -7.53 -28.97
N VAL A 447 -8.19 -7.99 -29.30
CA VAL A 447 -7.83 -9.42 -29.27
C VAL A 447 -7.91 -10.00 -27.85
N ILE A 448 -7.48 -9.25 -26.84
CA ILE A 448 -7.57 -9.67 -25.43
C ILE A 448 -9.03 -9.85 -25.02
N ARG A 449 -9.91 -8.94 -25.45
CA ARG A 449 -11.36 -9.05 -25.19
C ARG A 449 -11.98 -10.25 -25.91
N SER A 450 -11.63 -10.48 -27.19
CA SER A 450 -12.22 -11.57 -27.97
C SER A 450 -11.84 -12.95 -27.44
N ARG A 451 -10.69 -13.08 -26.79
CA ARG A 451 -10.22 -14.32 -26.16
C ARG A 451 -10.83 -14.58 -24.77
N ALA A 452 -11.61 -13.65 -24.23
CA ALA A 452 -12.15 -13.78 -22.90
C ALA A 452 -13.50 -14.50 -22.92
N ASP A 453 -13.53 -15.67 -22.29
CA ASP A 453 -14.76 -16.42 -22.04
C ASP A 453 -15.48 -15.85 -20.82
N PHE A 454 -16.25 -14.78 -21.03
CA PHE A 454 -17.12 -14.21 -20.01
C PHE A 454 -18.35 -15.11 -19.78
N VAL A 455 -18.67 -15.38 -18.52
CA VAL A 455 -19.87 -16.09 -18.08
C VAL A 455 -21.12 -15.25 -18.33
N ARG A 456 -21.03 -13.93 -18.10
CA ARG A 456 -22.14 -13.01 -18.38
C ARG A 456 -22.06 -12.50 -19.82
N SER A 457 -23.22 -12.29 -20.43
CA SER A 457 -23.30 -11.60 -21.72
C SER A 457 -23.00 -10.11 -21.53
N TYR A 458 -22.00 -9.60 -22.25
CA TYR A 458 -21.65 -8.20 -22.23
C TYR A 458 -21.62 -7.62 -23.65
N ARG A 459 -22.03 -6.36 -23.77
CA ARG A 459 -21.84 -5.55 -24.95
C ARG A 459 -20.37 -5.12 -25.07
N ALA A 460 -19.89 -5.08 -26.30
CA ALA A 460 -18.61 -4.47 -26.64
C ALA A 460 -18.58 -2.99 -26.24
N CYS A 461 -17.44 -2.49 -25.76
CA CYS A 461 -17.26 -1.06 -25.61
C CYS A 461 -17.13 -0.41 -26.99
N THR A 462 -18.06 0.46 -27.38
CA THR A 462 -17.99 1.20 -28.65
C THR A 462 -17.25 2.53 -28.45
N ARG A 463 -16.52 2.98 -29.49
CA ARG A 463 -15.69 4.20 -29.47
C ARG A 463 -16.44 5.50 -29.11
N ASN A 464 -17.78 5.50 -29.24
CA ASN A 464 -18.63 6.67 -29.05
C ASN A 464 -19.26 6.77 -27.65
N VAL A 465 -19.00 5.82 -26.72
CA VAL A 465 -19.54 5.94 -25.36
C VAL A 465 -18.61 6.78 -24.50
N LYS A 466 -19.09 7.92 -23.98
CA LYS A 466 -18.34 8.75 -23.03
C LYS A 466 -17.91 7.89 -21.82
N PRO A 467 -16.61 7.55 -21.68
CA PRO A 467 -16.17 6.85 -20.49
C PRO A 467 -16.26 7.79 -19.28
N VAL A 468 -16.36 7.22 -18.07
CA VAL A 468 -16.21 8.02 -16.84
C VAL A 468 -14.88 8.77 -16.91
N GLU A 469 -14.87 10.09 -16.79
CA GLU A 469 -13.61 10.83 -16.90
C GLU A 469 -12.66 10.43 -15.76
N LEU A 470 -11.41 10.16 -16.09
CA LEU A 470 -10.38 9.77 -15.11
C LEU A 470 -10.17 10.87 -14.04
N SER A 471 -10.40 12.14 -14.43
CA SER A 471 -10.42 13.33 -13.57
C SER A 471 -11.58 13.30 -12.57
N LYS A 472 -12.79 12.92 -13.00
CA LYS A 472 -14.02 12.86 -12.17
C LYS A 472 -14.02 11.71 -11.16
N VAL A 473 -13.34 10.60 -11.45
CA VAL A 473 -13.15 9.49 -10.48
C VAL A 473 -12.38 9.92 -9.21
N ALA A 474 -11.61 11.02 -9.28
CA ALA A 474 -10.90 11.56 -8.13
C ALA A 474 -11.76 12.46 -7.23
N THR A 475 -12.91 12.92 -7.71
CA THR A 475 -13.74 13.97 -7.08
C THR A 475 -15.19 13.57 -6.82
N GLU A 476 -15.69 12.49 -7.43
CA GLU A 476 -17.03 11.97 -7.12
C GLU A 476 -17.09 11.38 -5.71
N LYS A 477 -17.69 12.19 -4.83
CA LYS A 477 -18.16 11.85 -3.51
C LYS A 477 -19.07 10.63 -3.62
N GLN A 478 -18.83 9.61 -2.80
CA GLN A 478 -19.91 8.73 -2.40
C GLN A 478 -20.76 9.55 -1.43
N GLU A 479 -21.78 10.23 -1.94
CA GLU A 479 -22.90 10.56 -1.07
C GLU A 479 -23.59 9.22 -0.75
N PRO A 480 -23.70 8.84 0.54
CA PRO A 480 -24.60 7.76 0.87
C PRO A 480 -25.98 8.18 0.37
N GLU A 481 -26.66 7.29 -0.36
CA GLU A 481 -28.09 7.44 -0.57
C GLU A 481 -28.70 7.77 0.80
N LYS A 482 -29.47 8.86 0.87
CA LYS A 482 -30.18 9.27 2.07
C LYS A 482 -31.16 8.15 2.44
N SER A 483 -30.70 7.15 3.19
CA SER A 483 -31.59 6.31 3.97
C SER A 483 -32.23 7.25 4.98
N GLY A 484 -33.51 7.55 4.79
CA GLY A 484 -34.29 8.34 5.73
C GLY A 484 -34.18 7.72 7.11
N TYR A 485 -33.37 8.33 7.96
CA TYR A 485 -33.39 8.10 9.39
C TYR A 485 -33.91 9.37 10.03
N VAL A 486 -35.15 9.28 10.49
CA VAL A 486 -35.75 10.23 11.41
C VAL A 486 -34.88 10.25 12.66
N HIS A 487 -34.23 11.39 12.92
CA HIS A 487 -33.63 11.65 14.22
C HIS A 487 -34.77 11.80 15.24
N VAL A 488 -35.10 10.72 15.96
CA VAL A 488 -35.82 10.84 17.23
C VAL A 488 -34.81 11.37 18.24
N VAL A 489 -34.83 12.68 18.45
CA VAL A 489 -34.10 13.34 19.52
C VAL A 489 -34.91 13.11 20.80
N ASN A 490 -34.54 12.10 21.59
CA ASN A 490 -34.99 12.00 22.98
C ASN A 490 -34.26 13.05 23.81
N THR A 491 -34.86 14.22 23.94
CA THR A 491 -34.46 15.24 24.92
C THR A 491 -35.00 14.83 26.29
N THR A 492 -34.18 14.18 27.10
CA THR A 492 -34.40 14.10 28.56
C THR A 492 -34.06 15.46 29.16
N LEU A 493 -35.09 16.22 29.52
CA LEU A 493 -34.99 17.42 30.34
C LEU A 493 -34.62 17.02 31.77
N SER A 494 -33.43 17.41 32.22
CA SER A 494 -33.06 17.43 33.64
C SER A 494 -33.31 18.84 34.19
N PHE A 495 -34.38 18.97 34.98
CA PHE A 495 -34.67 20.16 35.78
C PHE A 495 -33.74 20.26 36.98
N SER A 496 -33.35 21.49 37.33
CA SER A 496 -33.03 21.92 38.70
C SER A 496 -33.16 23.45 38.80
N PRO A 497 -33.50 23.99 39.99
CA PRO A 497 -34.57 24.96 40.14
C PRO A 497 -34.07 26.39 40.37
N LEU A 498 -34.84 27.37 39.90
CA LEU A 498 -34.70 28.77 40.33
C LEU A 498 -36.01 29.27 40.95
N ARG A 499 -35.83 30.03 42.04
CA ARG A 499 -36.82 30.52 43.00
C ARG A 499 -37.79 31.57 42.42
N PRO A 500 -38.93 31.81 43.09
CA PRO A 500 -40.07 32.56 42.55
C PRO A 500 -40.12 34.02 43.01
N CYS A 501 -40.70 34.87 42.17
CA CYS A 501 -41.43 36.14 42.40
C CYS A 501 -41.46 36.83 41.03
N GLY A 502 -42.53 37.42 40.52
CA GLY A 502 -43.85 37.73 41.03
C GLY A 502 -44.46 38.66 39.98
N ASP A 503 -45.73 38.42 39.69
CA ASP A 503 -46.76 39.36 39.24
C ASP A 503 -46.69 40.10 37.90
N ALA A 504 -47.90 40.11 37.33
CA ALA A 504 -48.54 41.15 36.53
C ALA A 504 -48.29 41.16 35.02
N GLU A 505 -49.36 40.79 34.33
CA GLU A 505 -49.67 41.00 32.93
C GLU A 505 -49.50 42.47 32.51
N GLU A 506 -48.85 42.71 31.38
CA GLU A 506 -49.09 43.92 30.61
C GLU A 506 -49.00 43.66 29.10
N LYS A 507 -50.02 44.17 28.42
CA LYS A 507 -50.19 44.25 26.97
C LYS A 507 -49.01 44.99 26.35
N LEU A 508 -48.63 44.64 25.11
CA LEU A 508 -48.65 45.60 24.00
C LEU A 508 -48.32 44.93 22.66
N SER A 509 -49.19 45.27 21.73
CA SER A 509 -49.27 44.95 20.33
C SER A 509 -48.13 45.56 19.50
N SER A 510 -47.98 44.97 18.30
CA SER A 510 -47.68 45.64 17.02
C SER A 510 -46.35 46.38 16.87
N ILE A 511 -45.59 46.00 15.84
CA ILE A 511 -45.25 46.87 14.70
C ILE A 511 -44.72 45.99 13.55
N SER A 512 -45.29 46.25 12.38
CA SER A 512 -45.00 45.72 11.05
C SER A 512 -43.67 46.23 10.49
N THR A 513 -42.99 45.41 9.68
CA THR A 513 -42.30 45.89 8.46
C THR A 513 -42.27 44.81 7.40
N GLU A 514 -42.75 45.21 6.22
CA GLU A 514 -42.74 44.53 4.93
C GLU A 514 -41.32 44.27 4.42
N THR A 515 -41.14 43.23 3.60
CA THR A 515 -40.80 43.37 2.16
C THR A 515 -40.46 42.00 1.55
N ASN A 516 -41.27 41.60 0.57
CA ASN A 516 -40.98 40.54 -0.38
C ASN A 516 -40.21 41.15 -1.57
N SER A 517 -39.08 40.56 -1.95
CA SER A 517 -38.73 40.36 -3.36
C SER A 517 -37.57 39.38 -3.49
N SER A 518 -37.86 38.26 -4.14
CA SER A 518 -36.96 37.18 -4.52
C SER A 518 -35.93 37.59 -5.58
N PHE A 519 -34.64 37.36 -5.32
CA PHE A 519 -33.57 37.44 -6.32
C PHE A 519 -33.25 36.04 -6.88
N SER A 520 -33.37 35.88 -8.20
CA SER A 520 -32.87 34.73 -8.96
C SER A 520 -31.51 35.05 -9.56
N PHE A 521 -30.49 34.22 -9.30
CA PHE A 521 -29.19 34.28 -9.96
C PHE A 521 -29.16 33.33 -11.17
N GLU A 522 -28.91 33.86 -12.37
CA GLU A 522 -28.53 33.06 -13.54
C GLU A 522 -27.01 33.13 -13.78
N VAL A 523 -26.40 31.97 -14.02
CA VAL A 523 -24.99 31.83 -14.40
C VAL A 523 -24.90 31.80 -15.92
N ILE A 524 -24.43 32.88 -16.55
CA ILE A 524 -24.26 32.96 -18.00
C ILE A 524 -22.95 32.25 -18.43
N GLN A 525 -23.03 31.42 -19.47
CA GLN A 525 -21.87 30.69 -20.03
C GLN A 525 -20.90 31.65 -20.78
N PRO A 526 -19.57 31.38 -20.79
CA PRO A 526 -18.56 32.36 -21.26
C PRO A 526 -18.51 32.62 -22.77
N SER A 527 -19.41 32.06 -23.57
CA SER A 527 -19.32 32.07 -25.04
C SER A 527 -20.00 33.27 -25.72
N LEU A 528 -20.45 34.28 -24.97
CA LEU A 528 -21.26 35.40 -25.49
C LEU A 528 -20.65 36.79 -25.28
N ILE A 529 -19.35 36.91 -25.02
CA ILE A 529 -18.68 38.22 -24.94
C ILE A 529 -18.30 38.68 -26.37
N PRO A 530 -18.79 39.83 -26.86
CA PRO A 530 -18.43 40.36 -28.18
C PRO A 530 -16.92 40.60 -28.30
N SER A 531 -16.34 40.29 -29.47
CA SER A 531 -14.89 40.33 -29.72
C SER A 531 -14.23 41.71 -29.56
N ALA A 532 -15.00 42.78 -29.35
CA ALA A 532 -14.54 44.15 -29.25
C ALA A 532 -13.95 44.54 -27.88
N ILE A 533 -14.21 43.77 -26.80
CA ILE A 533 -13.66 44.07 -25.46
C ILE A 533 -12.29 43.39 -25.24
N GLY A 534 -11.97 42.34 -26.02
CA GLY A 534 -10.72 41.58 -25.91
C GLY A 534 -9.46 42.32 -26.36
N GLN A 535 -9.58 43.51 -26.98
CA GLN A 535 -8.43 44.29 -27.47
C GLN A 535 -7.94 45.39 -26.49
N LEU A 536 -8.67 45.67 -25.41
CA LEU A 536 -8.31 46.74 -24.45
C LEU A 536 -7.42 46.27 -23.28
N PHE A 537 -7.10 44.98 -23.17
CA PHE A 537 -6.28 44.44 -22.10
C PHE A 537 -5.09 43.64 -22.65
N ASP A 538 -3.97 44.32 -22.95
CA ASP A 538 -2.67 43.64 -23.03
C ASP A 538 -2.08 43.51 -21.60
N PRO A 539 -2.00 42.30 -21.03
CA PRO A 539 -1.50 42.09 -19.66
C PRO A 539 -0.02 42.45 -19.50
N LYS A 540 0.70 42.79 -20.58
CA LYS A 540 2.10 43.23 -20.54
C LYS A 540 2.28 44.73 -20.27
N ALA A 541 1.23 45.54 -20.39
CA ALA A 541 1.34 47.00 -20.29
C ALA A 541 1.43 47.54 -18.85
N PHE A 542 1.01 46.77 -17.84
CA PHE A 542 1.04 47.20 -16.44
C PHE A 542 2.21 46.56 -15.67
N GLY A 543 3.26 47.36 -15.45
CA GLY A 543 4.36 46.99 -14.54
C GLY A 543 3.96 47.13 -13.06
N PRO A 544 4.54 46.34 -12.14
CA PRO A 544 4.13 46.37 -10.73
C PRO A 544 4.51 47.67 -10.02
N PRO A 545 3.72 48.14 -9.05
CA PRO A 545 4.02 49.35 -8.28
C PRO A 545 5.33 49.22 -7.50
N LYS A 546 6.06 50.34 -7.38
CA LYS A 546 7.48 50.41 -6.94
C LYS A 546 7.78 49.75 -5.59
N ARG A 547 6.78 49.51 -4.72
CA ARG A 547 7.00 49.14 -3.31
C ARG A 547 7.27 47.65 -3.04
N ASN A 548 7.10 46.73 -4.01
CA ASN A 548 7.21 45.28 -3.71
C ASN A 548 7.85 44.38 -4.79
N ARG A 549 8.87 44.87 -5.53
CA ARG A 549 9.57 44.10 -6.60
C ARG A 549 10.22 42.77 -6.17
N LYS A 550 10.53 42.55 -4.88
CA LYS A 550 11.19 41.31 -4.41
C LYS A 550 10.22 40.14 -4.19
N LYS A 551 8.92 40.39 -3.94
CA LYS A 551 7.90 39.34 -3.76
C LYS A 551 7.42 38.77 -5.11
N TRP A 552 7.34 39.62 -6.14
CA TRP A 552 6.80 39.28 -7.47
C TRP A 552 7.68 38.33 -8.31
N LYS A 553 9.01 38.30 -8.11
CA LYS A 553 9.91 37.40 -8.86
C LYS A 553 9.68 35.89 -8.61
N LYS A 554 8.75 35.51 -7.72
CA LYS A 554 8.47 34.10 -7.36
C LYS A 554 7.15 33.55 -7.91
N ILE A 555 6.34 34.35 -8.60
CA ILE A 555 5.02 33.92 -9.08
C ILE A 555 5.10 33.72 -10.59
N SER A 556 4.87 32.50 -11.06
CA SER A 556 5.02 32.18 -12.49
C SER A 556 3.83 32.62 -13.34
N GLN A 557 2.62 32.76 -12.78
CA GLN A 557 1.43 33.39 -13.38
C GLN A 557 0.41 33.72 -12.26
N PRO A 558 -0.08 34.97 -12.11
CA PRO A 558 -1.25 35.25 -11.26
C PRO A 558 -2.55 34.84 -11.98
N ASN A 559 -3.54 34.35 -11.21
CA ASN A 559 -4.89 34.12 -11.72
C ASN A 559 -5.72 35.40 -11.52
N PHE A 560 -6.48 35.78 -12.54
CA PHE A 560 -7.40 36.91 -12.50
C PHE A 560 -8.82 36.38 -12.68
N GLU A 561 -9.75 36.84 -11.83
CA GLU A 561 -11.19 36.67 -12.05
C GLU A 561 -11.81 38.06 -12.22
N THR A 562 -12.49 38.24 -13.35
CA THR A 562 -13.26 39.44 -13.67
C THR A 562 -14.74 39.16 -13.39
N CYS A 563 -15.33 39.92 -12.49
CA CYS A 563 -16.77 39.90 -12.25
C CYS A 563 -17.39 41.18 -12.79
N ALA A 564 -18.36 41.02 -13.69
CA ALA A 564 -19.20 42.11 -14.18
C ALA A 564 -20.55 42.04 -13.47
N ALA A 565 -20.95 43.11 -12.80
CA ALA A 565 -22.31 43.29 -12.32
C ALA A 565 -22.94 44.42 -13.14
N GLN A 566 -24.18 44.20 -13.58
CA GLN A 566 -24.96 45.20 -14.32
C GLN A 566 -26.09 45.66 -13.41
N ASN A 567 -26.16 46.96 -13.22
CA ASN A 567 -27.20 47.65 -12.48
C ASN A 567 -27.78 48.73 -13.39
N ASP A 568 -28.95 49.28 -13.04
CA ASP A 568 -29.73 50.21 -13.89
C ASP A 568 -28.97 51.50 -14.27
N SER A 569 -27.81 51.76 -13.67
CA SER A 569 -26.93 52.90 -13.94
C SER A 569 -25.64 52.57 -14.73
N GLY A 570 -25.41 51.32 -15.17
CA GLY A 570 -24.26 50.93 -15.99
C GLY A 570 -23.58 49.63 -15.57
N ILE A 571 -22.55 49.21 -16.31
CA ILE A 571 -21.77 47.98 -16.03
C ILE A 571 -20.59 48.33 -15.11
N GLN A 572 -20.56 47.72 -13.92
CA GLN A 572 -19.44 47.83 -13.00
C GLN A 572 -18.54 46.58 -13.15
N LEU A 573 -17.27 46.79 -13.52
CA LEU A 573 -16.26 45.73 -13.67
C LEU A 573 -15.32 45.76 -12.47
N SER A 574 -15.24 44.66 -11.73
CA SER A 574 -14.30 44.50 -10.62
C SER A 574 -13.29 43.40 -10.93
N LEU A 575 -12.01 43.66 -10.62
CA LEU A 575 -10.90 42.76 -10.89
C LEU A 575 -10.30 42.26 -9.58
N SER A 576 -10.47 40.97 -9.29
CA SER A 576 -9.97 40.39 -8.04
C SER A 576 -8.70 39.56 -8.28
N LEU A 577 -7.67 39.85 -7.48
CA LEU A 577 -6.36 39.20 -7.53
C LEU A 577 -6.23 38.21 -6.37
N TRP A 578 -5.84 36.97 -6.67
CA TRP A 578 -5.71 35.92 -5.66
C TRP A 578 -4.26 35.46 -5.53
N ASP A 579 -3.78 35.31 -4.29
CA ASP A 579 -2.57 34.55 -3.98
C ASP A 579 -2.90 33.23 -3.27
N SER A 580 -1.91 32.33 -3.18
CA SER A 580 -2.08 31.00 -2.58
C SER A 580 -2.30 31.00 -1.06
N THR A 581 -2.32 32.17 -0.43
CA THR A 581 -2.51 32.38 1.02
C THR A 581 -3.85 33.01 1.38
N GLY A 582 -4.64 33.49 0.42
CA GLY A 582 -6.05 33.84 0.61
C GLY A 582 -6.34 35.22 1.21
N GLU A 583 -5.41 36.18 1.07
CA GLU A 583 -5.72 37.60 1.37
C GLU A 583 -6.24 38.30 0.10
N ILE A 584 -7.33 39.05 0.25
CA ILE A 584 -8.00 39.81 -0.83
C ILE A 584 -7.63 41.29 -0.64
N GLU A 585 -6.91 41.87 -1.59
CA GLU A 585 -6.90 43.33 -1.79
C GLU A 585 -7.83 43.63 -2.97
N LEU A 586 -8.94 44.32 -2.70
CA LEU A 586 -9.81 44.88 -3.74
C LEU A 586 -9.14 46.14 -4.31
N MET A 587 -8.94 46.18 -5.62
CA MET A 587 -8.72 47.43 -6.35
C MET A 587 -10.03 47.76 -7.04
N GLU A 588 -10.61 48.92 -6.72
CA GLU A 588 -11.77 49.47 -7.46
C GLU A 588 -11.37 49.96 -8.85
#